data_AF-A0A1S4DP33-F1
#
_entry.id   AF-A0A1S4DP33-F1
#
_cell.length_a   1.000
_cell.length_b   1.000
_cell.length_c   1.000
_cell.angle_alpha   90.00
_cell.angle_beta   90.00
_cell.angle_gamma   90.00
#
_symmetry.space_group_name_H-M   'P 1'
#
loop_
_entity.id
_entity.type
_entity.pdbx_description
1 polymer ?
#
loop_
_entity_poly.entity_id
_entity_poly.type
_entity_poly.pdbx_seq_one_letter_code
_entity_poly.pdbx_strand_id
1 'polypeptide(L)'
;MSVSGLEFLYVTEECIKELKNGNSSFKFSEPLPTLRFLYELCSVMVCGELPIQKCKVALESVEFVDYASQEELGSSLADIVSQMAQDLLMPGENRQRLIKLVSQRFLPLFFCVP
;
A
#
# COMPACT_ATOMS: atom_id res chain seq x y z
N MET A 1 -8.93 -18.78 -5.67
CA MET A 1 -7.60 -19.24 -6.13
C MET A 1 -6.60 -18.79 -5.11
N SER A 2 -5.85 -19.73 -4.54
CA SER A 2 -4.92 -19.48 -3.44
C SER A 2 -3.62 -18.90 -3.99
N VAL A 3 -3.35 -17.62 -3.72
CA VAL A 3 -2.01 -17.06 -3.85
C VAL A 3 -1.23 -17.56 -2.63
N SER A 4 -0.20 -18.36 -2.89
CA SER A 4 0.62 -18.98 -1.86
C SER A 4 1.19 -17.95 -0.87
N GLY A 5 0.75 -18.03 0.39
CA GLY A 5 1.60 -17.82 1.57
C GLY A 5 1.96 -16.39 2.01
N LEU A 6 1.45 -15.34 1.38
CA LEU A 6 1.49 -13.99 1.97
C LEU A 6 0.19 -13.78 2.73
N GLU A 7 0.14 -14.31 3.96
CA GLU A 7 -0.85 -13.83 4.92
C GLU A 7 -0.62 -12.33 5.10
N PHE A 8 -1.64 -11.53 4.78
CA PHE A 8 -1.65 -10.11 5.10
C PHE A 8 -1.63 -10.00 6.62
N LEU A 9 -0.46 -9.68 7.18
CA LEU A 9 -0.26 -9.62 8.62
C LEU A 9 -0.83 -8.31 9.20
N TYR A 10 -0.82 -7.26 8.37
CA TYR A 10 -1.15 -5.91 8.82
C TYR A 10 -2.34 -5.32 8.07
N VAL A 11 -2.42 -5.53 6.75
CA VAL A 11 -3.52 -5.00 5.93
C VAL A 11 -4.58 -6.08 5.75
N THR A 12 -5.21 -6.45 6.86
CA THR A 12 -6.27 -7.47 6.87
C THR A 12 -7.55 -6.98 6.19
N GLU A 13 -8.46 -7.91 5.87
CA GLU A 13 -9.79 -7.57 5.32
C GLU A 13 -10.57 -6.60 6.22
N GLU A 14 -10.42 -6.72 7.54
CA GLU A 14 -11.02 -5.80 8.52
C GLU A 14 -10.45 -4.39 8.39
N CYS A 15 -9.12 -4.25 8.26
CA CYS A 15 -8.46 -2.96 8.00
C CYS A 15 -8.99 -2.31 6.71
N ILE A 16 -9.07 -3.08 5.63
CA ILE A 16 -9.60 -2.61 4.34
C ILE A 16 -11.06 -2.14 4.51
N LYS A 17 -11.88 -2.90 5.23
CA LYS A 17 -13.28 -2.59 5.47
C LYS A 17 -13.46 -1.31 6.28
N GLU A 18 -12.69 -1.13 7.35
CA GLU A 18 -12.71 0.08 8.18
C GLU A 18 -12.28 1.33 7.41
N LEU A 19 -11.21 1.22 6.63
CA LEU A 19 -10.74 2.30 5.75
C LEU A 19 -11.80 2.65 4.69
N LYS A 20 -12.46 1.65 4.08
CA LYS A 20 -13.56 1.87 3.12
C LYS A 20 -14.77 2.53 3.77
N ASN A 21 -15.12 2.13 4.99
CA ASN A 21 -16.22 2.69 5.76
C ASN A 21 -15.98 4.16 6.16
N GLY A 22 -14.74 4.65 6.03
CA GLY A 22 -14.39 6.04 6.31
C GLY A 22 -14.21 6.31 7.80
N ASN A 23 -13.77 5.31 8.55
CA ASN A 23 -13.40 5.50 9.93
C ASN A 23 -12.17 6.42 10.02
N SER A 24 -12.40 7.70 10.36
CA SER A 24 -11.35 8.71 10.56
C SER A 24 -10.53 8.48 11.83
N SER A 25 -11.00 7.61 12.73
CA SER A 25 -10.30 7.21 13.95
C SER A 25 -9.51 5.92 13.80
N PHE A 26 -9.44 5.37 12.58
CA PHE A 26 -8.66 4.17 12.30
C PHE A 26 -7.18 4.45 12.61
N LYS A 27 -6.59 3.65 13.50
CA LYS A 27 -5.18 3.72 13.87
C LYS A 27 -4.68 2.32 14.19
N PHE A 28 -3.44 2.04 13.80
CA PHE A 28 -2.77 0.82 14.21
C PHE A 28 -2.32 0.96 15.66
N SER A 29 -2.58 -0.09 16.46
CA SER A 29 -2.25 -0.08 17.89
C SER A 29 -0.78 -0.35 18.16
N GLU A 30 -0.09 -1.00 17.22
CA GLU A 30 1.32 -1.36 17.33
C GLU A 30 2.10 -0.73 16.16
N PRO A 31 3.36 -0.31 16.39
CA PRO A 31 4.19 0.20 15.33
C PRO A 31 4.55 -0.95 14.37
N LEU A 32 4.47 -0.68 13.07
CA LEU A 32 4.59 -1.69 12.03
C LEU A 32 5.90 -1.57 11.24
N PRO A 33 6.42 -2.68 10.67
CA PRO A 33 7.57 -2.64 9.78
C PRO A 33 7.20 -1.96 8.46
N THR A 34 7.94 -0.90 8.10
CA THR A 34 7.64 -0.05 6.94
C THR A 34 7.54 -0.83 5.64
N LEU A 35 8.56 -1.61 5.30
CA LEU A 35 8.60 -2.36 4.03
C LEU A 35 7.46 -3.37 3.92
N ARG A 36 7.15 -4.08 5.02
CA ARG A 36 6.12 -5.12 5.02
C ARG A 36 4.73 -4.52 4.86
N PHE A 37 4.46 -3.45 5.61
CA PHE A 37 3.18 -2.73 5.52
C PHE A 37 2.97 -2.12 4.13
N LEU A 38 3.99 -1.47 3.56
CA LEU A 38 3.89 -0.87 2.23
C LEU A 38 3.62 -1.91 1.14
N TYR A 39 4.29 -3.05 1.20
CA TYR A 39 4.07 -4.15 0.26
C TYR A 39 2.62 -4.64 0.31
N GLU A 40 2.10 -4.89 1.52
CA GLU A 40 0.72 -5.31 1.71
C GLU A 40 -0.28 -4.24 1.24
N LEU A 41 -0.05 -2.97 1.58
CA LEU A 41 -0.90 -1.86 1.18
C LEU A 41 -0.93 -1.67 -0.34
N CYS A 42 0.22 -1.75 -1.00
CA CYS A 42 0.29 -1.66 -2.44
C CYS A 42 -0.36 -2.88 -3.12
N SER A 43 -0.22 -4.08 -2.56
CA SER A 43 -0.89 -5.27 -3.07
C SER A 43 -2.42 -5.11 -3.09
N VAL A 44 -3.03 -4.69 -1.97
CA VAL A 44 -4.49 -4.46 -1.91
C VAL A 44 -4.94 -3.32 -2.83
N MET A 45 -4.12 -2.27 -2.97
CA MET A 45 -4.37 -1.17 -3.87
C MET A 45 -4.40 -1.62 -5.33
N VAL A 46 -3.47 -2.49 -5.72
CA VAL A 46 -3.35 -2.95 -7.11
C VAL A 46 -4.43 -3.98 -7.46
N CYS A 47 -4.81 -4.80 -6.48
CA CYS A 47 -6.02 -5.61 -6.57
C CYS A 47 -7.30 -4.76 -6.68
N GLY A 48 -7.23 -3.46 -6.37
CA GLY A 48 -8.36 -2.53 -6.39
C GLY A 48 -9.32 -2.71 -5.22
N GLU A 49 -8.87 -3.37 -4.15
CA GLU A 49 -9.64 -3.55 -2.92
C GLU A 49 -9.83 -2.22 -2.19
N LEU A 50 -8.81 -1.35 -2.27
CA LEU A 50 -8.75 -0.07 -1.58
C LEU A 50 -8.36 1.07 -2.53
N PRO A 51 -9.11 2.18 -2.57
CA PRO A 51 -8.74 3.32 -3.40
C PRO A 51 -7.58 4.12 -2.80
N ILE A 52 -6.79 4.72 -3.69
CA ILE A 52 -5.63 5.61 -3.44
C ILE A 52 -5.81 6.50 -2.20
N GLN A 53 -6.93 7.22 -2.11
CA GLN A 53 -7.19 8.16 -1.03
C GLN A 53 -7.22 7.49 0.35
N LYS A 54 -7.71 6.26 0.42
CA LYS A 54 -7.80 5.49 1.67
C LYS A 54 -6.48 4.85 2.03
N CYS A 55 -5.69 4.45 1.04
CA CYS A 55 -4.32 4.01 1.27
C CYS A 55 -3.47 5.14 1.90
N LYS A 56 -3.70 6.41 1.52
CA LYS A 56 -3.04 7.54 2.18
C LYS A 56 -3.43 7.65 3.65
N VAL A 57 -4.73 7.56 3.96
CA VAL A 57 -5.21 7.55 5.35
C VAL A 57 -4.56 6.41 6.15
N ALA A 58 -4.46 5.21 5.57
CA ALA A 58 -3.82 4.07 6.22
C ALA A 58 -2.34 4.35 6.59
N LEU A 59 -1.60 5.05 5.71
CA LEU A 59 -0.22 5.46 5.97
C LEU A 59 -0.11 6.54 7.06
N GLU A 60 -1.08 7.44 7.16
CA GLU A 60 -1.12 8.46 8.22
C GLU A 60 -1.57 7.88 9.57
N SER A 61 -2.26 6.74 9.54
CA SER A 61 -2.80 6.03 10.70
C SER A 61 -1.84 5.02 11.34
N VAL A 62 -0.73 4.71 10.67
CA VAL A 62 0.27 3.73 11.13
C VAL A 62 1.50 4.44 11.69
N GLU A 63 1.99 3.94 12.81
CA GLU A 63 3.33 4.30 13.30
C GLU A 63 4.33 3.26 12.79
N PHE A 64 5.47 3.69 12.29
CA PHE A 64 6.46 2.78 11.71
C PHE A 64 7.66 2.59 12.64
N VAL A 65 8.17 1.35 12.73
CA VAL A 65 9.32 1.01 13.57
C VAL A 65 10.65 1.47 12.96
N ASP A 66 10.85 1.23 11.66
CA ASP A 66 12.14 1.37 10.96
C ASP A 66 12.19 2.58 10.01
N TYR A 67 11.32 3.55 10.24
CA TYR A 67 11.07 4.64 9.31
C TYR A 67 11.73 5.94 9.73
N ALA A 68 12.62 6.45 8.86
CA ALA A 68 13.38 7.66 9.14
C ALA A 68 12.76 8.96 8.59
N SER A 69 12.12 8.96 7.41
CA SER A 69 11.65 10.19 6.71
C SER A 69 10.75 9.93 5.49
N GLN A 70 9.87 10.89 5.12
CA GLN A 70 8.90 10.76 4.00
C GLN A 70 9.54 10.43 2.66
N GLU A 71 10.75 10.91 2.44
CA GLU A 71 11.54 10.58 1.26
C GLU A 71 11.91 9.09 1.19
N GLU A 72 12.32 8.49 2.32
CA GLU A 72 12.65 7.06 2.42
C GLU A 72 11.40 6.18 2.25
N LEU A 73 10.25 6.63 2.76
CA LEU A 73 8.96 5.96 2.52
C LEU A 73 8.61 5.99 1.03
N GLY A 74 8.82 7.15 0.37
CA GLY A 74 8.61 7.32 -1.06
C GLY A 74 9.50 6.42 -1.89
N SER A 75 10.79 6.40 -1.59
CA SER A 75 11.77 5.53 -2.25
C SER A 75 11.41 4.05 -2.08
N SER A 76 11.09 3.62 -0.85
CA SER A 76 10.67 2.25 -0.55
C SER A 76 9.40 1.85 -1.32
N LEU A 77 8.42 2.75 -1.40
CA LEU A 77 7.19 2.53 -2.16
C LEU A 77 7.48 2.41 -3.67
N ALA A 78 8.36 3.26 -4.22
CA ALA A 78 8.79 3.14 -5.62
C ALA A 78 9.43 1.79 -5.91
N ASP A 79 10.32 1.34 -5.03
CA ASP A 79 11.05 0.10 -5.20
C ASP A 79 10.07 -1.09 -5.15
N ILE A 80 9.19 -1.14 -4.15
CA ILE A 80 8.14 -2.15 -4.01
C ILE A 80 7.19 -2.18 -5.22
N VAL A 81 6.71 -1.02 -5.66
CA VAL A 81 5.82 -0.93 -6.83
C VAL A 81 6.54 -1.36 -8.11
N SER A 82 7.83 -1.03 -8.25
CA SER A 82 8.65 -1.47 -9.38
C SER A 82 8.87 -2.98 -9.36
N GLN A 83 9.13 -3.56 -8.18
CA GLN A 83 9.21 -5.01 -7.98
C GLN A 83 7.88 -5.68 -8.38
N MET A 84 6.74 -5.17 -7.92
CA MET A 84 5.41 -5.67 -8.34
C MET A 84 5.12 -5.46 -9.83
N ALA A 85 5.69 -4.43 -10.47
CA ALA A 85 5.53 -4.20 -11.91
C ALA A 85 6.26 -5.22 -12.76
N GLN A 86 7.37 -5.73 -12.23
CA GLN A 86 8.17 -6.80 -12.82
C GLN A 86 7.65 -8.18 -12.45
N ASP A 87 6.81 -8.29 -11.41
CA ASP A 87 6.21 -9.55 -11.00
C ASP A 87 5.17 -10.04 -12.03
N LEU A 88 5.61 -11.01 -12.83
CA LEU A 88 4.83 -11.64 -13.90
C LEU A 88 3.73 -12.58 -13.38
N LEU A 89 3.65 -12.84 -12.06
CA LEU A 89 2.62 -13.68 -11.45
C LEU A 89 1.33 -12.91 -11.16
N MET A 90 1.31 -11.58 -11.32
CA MET A 90 0.09 -10.80 -11.14
C MET A 90 -0.89 -10.98 -12.31
N PRO A 91 -2.20 -11.20 -12.03
CA PRO A 91 -3.24 -11.25 -13.04
C PRO A 91 -3.19 -10.04 -13.98
N GLY A 92 -3.42 -10.23 -15.28
CA GLY A 92 -3.26 -9.18 -16.29
C GLY A 92 -4.05 -7.89 -16.00
N GLU A 93 -5.21 -7.99 -15.35
CA GLU A 93 -6.02 -6.84 -14.90
C GLU A 93 -5.32 -6.02 -13.79
N ASN A 94 -4.71 -6.69 -12.82
CA ASN A 94 -3.93 -6.07 -11.75
C ASN A 94 -2.69 -5.39 -12.32
N ARG A 95 -2.04 -6.03 -13.31
CA ARG A 95 -0.89 -5.45 -14.02
C ARG A 95 -1.26 -4.19 -14.79
N GLN A 96 -2.40 -4.12 -15.48
CA GLN A 96 -2.86 -2.90 -16.15
C GLN A 96 -3.14 -1.76 -15.16
N ARG A 97 -3.76 -2.07 -14.01
CA ARG A 97 -3.96 -1.09 -12.93
C ARG A 97 -2.62 -0.59 -12.40
N LEU A 98 -1.67 -1.48 -12.13
CA LEU A 98 -0.32 -1.11 -11.69
C LEU A 98 0.41 -0.23 -12.72
N ILE A 99 0.39 -0.60 -14.01
CA ILE A 99 1.01 0.20 -15.08
C ILE A 99 0.40 1.60 -15.13
N LYS A 100 -0.92 1.70 -14.96
CA LYS A 100 -1.64 2.98 -14.90
C LYS A 100 -1.22 3.78 -13.68
N LEU A 101 -1.09 3.15 -12.52
CA LEU A 101 -0.64 3.77 -11.27
C LEU A 101 0.79 4.31 -11.41
N VAL A 102 1.74 3.48 -11.84
CA VAL A 102 3.14 3.87 -12.10
C VAL A 102 3.22 5.01 -13.13
N SER A 103 2.48 4.91 -14.23
CA SER A 103 2.44 5.97 -15.26
C SER A 103 1.81 7.26 -14.75
N GLN A 104 0.91 7.21 -13.77
CA GLN A 104 0.21 8.39 -13.24
C GLN A 104 1.01 9.21 -12.23
N ARG A 105 2.32 9.02 -12.06
CA ARG A 105 3.11 9.74 -11.03
C ARG A 105 2.46 9.54 -9.65
N PHE A 106 2.25 8.29 -9.28
CA PHE A 106 1.62 7.91 -8.02
C PHE A 106 2.42 8.30 -6.78
N LEU A 107 3.74 8.19 -6.87
CA LEU A 107 4.67 8.55 -5.79
C LEU A 107 4.51 10.00 -5.33
N PRO A 108 4.56 11.01 -6.21
CA PRO A 108 4.38 12.39 -5.77
C PRO A 108 2.94 12.66 -5.30
N LEU A 109 1.91 11.91 -5.70
CA LEU A 109 0.56 12.09 -5.12
C LEU A 109 0.44 11.57 -3.68
N PHE A 110 1.24 10.57 -3.30
CA PHE A 110 1.35 10.09 -1.93
C PHE A 110 2.29 10.94 -1.07
N PHE A 111 3.39 11.41 -1.64
CA PHE A 111 4.49 12.06 -0.93
C PHE A 111 4.60 13.57 -1.11
N CYS A 112 3.86 14.21 -2.04
CA CYS A 112 3.66 15.67 -1.99
C CYS A 112 2.61 16.01 -0.94
N VAL A 113 3.08 16.31 0.26
CA VAL A 113 2.51 17.41 1.05
C VAL A 113 3.67 18.10 1.80
N PRO A 114 3.81 19.42 1.70
CA PRO A 114 3.89 20.30 0.53
C PRO A 114 5.32 20.49 0.00
#